data_AF-A0A957FIC5-F1
#
_entry.id   AF-A0A957FIC5-F1
#
_cell.length_a   1.000
_cell.length_b   1.000
_cell.length_c   1.000
_cell.angle_alpha   90.00
_cell.angle_beta   90.00
_cell.angle_gamma   90.00
#
_symmetry.space_group_name_H-M   'P 1'
#
loop_
_entity.id
_entity.type
_entity.pdbx_description
1 polymer ?
#
loop_
_entity_poly.entity_id
_entity_poly.type
_entity_poly.pdbx_seq_one_letter_code
_entity_poly.pdbx_strand_id
1 'polypeptide(L)'
;MMSTLTTRQRDLLHILLDAKTPLGASELAAQMKLTPRQVNYGLSGLKQWLTSRNITMNATPGVGVTLDFTSDQYDDLAEELATESHFQLVLTAEQRQQLLALTLLVADEPFILYQLQQLTQVSRTTILKDLDGLDEWLNSHNLTLERRPNYGIWIKGQEQARRQALAAWLWGEAPLGPPLTNMNHTQGLTFLMKEDANFLPIVKKVNQIIRRWETKRTFGHVTYAEAQLDGRFTDDAVLHLALVLAIQTDRVQNNHYLDVGPKTITWLQSLTVWSVAAQIARRLGWKLAGSWPQPEIAGIAMHLLAAPRNERWPGDLEIDDSFSNLIDTLMEYISQAYSLPNLKEDMTLHDGIVTHIIPACLRHRFNLWLPSALPTTNLSE
;
A
#
# COMPACT_ATOMS: atom_id res chain seq x y z
N MET A 1 -35.98 19.51 -2.67
CA MET A 1 -34.55 19.24 -2.88
C MET A 1 -34.33 17.77 -2.65
N MET A 2 -33.93 17.00 -3.67
CA MET A 2 -33.56 15.60 -3.50
C MET A 2 -32.41 15.53 -2.50
N SER A 3 -32.64 14.92 -1.34
CA SER A 3 -31.57 14.62 -0.38
C SER A 3 -30.70 13.52 -0.98
N THR A 4 -29.38 13.71 -0.99
CA THR A 4 -28.41 12.71 -1.44
C THR A 4 -27.90 11.92 -0.25
N LEU A 5 -27.72 10.60 -0.40
CA LEU A 5 -27.16 9.75 0.64
C LEU A 5 -25.64 9.82 0.63
N THR A 6 -25.00 9.79 1.80
CA THR A 6 -23.55 9.54 1.85
C THR A 6 -23.23 8.10 1.47
N THR A 7 -22.02 7.81 1.00
CA THR A 7 -21.58 6.42 0.75
C THR A 7 -21.76 5.52 1.97
N ARG A 8 -21.49 6.03 3.18
CA ARG A 8 -21.77 5.30 4.41
C ARG A 8 -23.27 4.97 4.57
N GLN A 9 -24.15 5.90 4.21
CA GLN A 9 -25.59 5.67 4.27
C GLN A 9 -26.08 4.76 3.16
N ARG A 10 -25.44 4.80 1.98
CA ARG A 10 -25.64 3.82 0.89
C ARG A 10 -25.27 2.41 1.37
N ASP A 11 -24.09 2.25 1.97
CA ASP A 11 -23.62 0.95 2.45
C ASP A 11 -24.52 0.42 3.59
N LEU A 12 -24.95 1.30 4.50
CA LEU A 12 -25.97 0.97 5.50
C LEU A 12 -27.27 0.53 4.84
N LEU A 13 -27.72 1.24 3.80
CA LEU A 13 -28.94 0.91 3.07
C LEU A 13 -28.82 -0.44 2.37
N HIS A 14 -27.70 -0.74 1.70
CA HIS A 14 -27.45 -2.05 1.09
C HIS A 14 -27.53 -3.17 2.11
N ILE A 15 -26.83 -3.03 3.24
CA ILE A 15 -26.84 -4.04 4.31
C ILE A 15 -28.27 -4.23 4.85
N LEU A 16 -29.04 -3.15 5.03
CA LEU A 16 -30.41 -3.21 5.55
C LEU A 16 -31.42 -3.76 4.53
N LEU A 17 -31.21 -3.55 3.23
CA LEU A 17 -32.05 -4.11 2.16
C LEU A 17 -31.85 -5.62 2.01
N ASP A 18 -30.62 -6.11 2.19
CA ASP A 18 -30.30 -7.53 2.12
C ASP A 18 -30.57 -8.28 3.44
N ALA A 19 -30.82 -7.55 4.52
CA ALA A 19 -31.05 -8.11 5.85
C ALA A 19 -32.38 -8.87 5.94
N LYS A 20 -32.30 -10.17 6.25
CA LYS A 20 -33.47 -11.01 6.53
C LYS A 20 -33.99 -10.90 7.97
N THR A 21 -33.21 -10.32 8.86
CA THR A 21 -33.51 -10.15 10.28
C THR A 21 -33.11 -8.74 10.74
N PRO A 22 -33.73 -8.21 11.81
CA PRO A 22 -33.30 -6.94 12.40
C PRO A 22 -31.80 -6.94 12.73
N LEU A 23 -31.10 -5.85 12.41
CA LEU A 23 -29.66 -5.71 12.66
C LEU A 23 -29.36 -4.69 13.74
N GLY A 24 -28.53 -5.06 14.73
CA GLY A 24 -28.10 -4.16 15.79
C GLY A 24 -27.07 -3.13 15.32
N ALA A 25 -27.03 -1.96 15.96
CA ALA A 25 -26.03 -0.92 15.64
C ALA A 25 -24.58 -1.41 15.79
N SER A 26 -24.32 -2.32 16.73
CA SER A 26 -23.01 -2.94 16.93
C SER A 26 -22.66 -3.95 15.83
N GLU A 27 -23.65 -4.66 15.28
CA GLU A 27 -23.45 -5.62 14.17
C GLU A 27 -23.18 -4.87 12.86
N LEU A 28 -23.97 -3.84 12.57
CA LEU A 28 -23.73 -2.92 11.47
C LEU A 28 -22.33 -2.29 11.58
N ALA A 29 -21.93 -1.90 12.79
CA ALA A 29 -20.62 -1.32 13.06
C ALA A 29 -19.49 -2.32 12.77
N ALA A 30 -19.63 -3.57 13.20
CA ALA A 30 -18.66 -4.63 12.92
C ALA A 30 -18.55 -4.93 11.42
N GLN A 31 -19.67 -5.06 10.70
CA GLN A 31 -19.69 -5.33 9.27
C GLN A 31 -19.05 -4.18 8.46
N MET A 32 -19.30 -2.94 8.86
CA MET A 32 -18.76 -1.76 8.19
C MET A 32 -17.38 -1.32 8.69
N LYS A 33 -16.81 -2.01 9.69
CA LYS A 33 -15.58 -1.60 10.40
C LYS A 33 -15.65 -0.15 10.93
N LEU A 34 -16.81 0.23 11.46
CA LEU A 34 -17.07 1.53 12.06
C LEU A 34 -17.32 1.40 13.57
N THR A 35 -17.40 2.53 14.26
CA THR A 35 -17.90 2.56 15.65
C THR A 35 -19.44 2.60 15.67
N PRO A 36 -20.12 2.05 16.71
CA PRO A 36 -21.57 2.14 16.85
C PRO A 36 -22.10 3.59 16.79
N ARG A 37 -21.32 4.55 17.26
CA ARG A 37 -21.65 5.99 17.18
C ARG A 37 -21.72 6.49 15.73
N GLN A 38 -20.77 6.08 14.88
CA GLN A 38 -20.74 6.45 13.46
C GLN A 38 -21.90 5.81 12.68
N VAL A 39 -22.27 4.59 13.03
CA VAL A 39 -23.45 3.90 12.48
C VAL A 39 -24.73 4.64 12.85
N ASN A 40 -24.94 4.96 14.13
CA ASN A 40 -26.13 5.68 14.59
C ASN A 40 -26.29 7.05 13.93
N TYR A 41 -25.17 7.76 13.69
CA TYR A 41 -25.18 9.01 12.94
C TYR A 41 -25.59 8.79 11.48
N GLY A 42 -25.05 7.75 10.83
CA GLY A 42 -25.44 7.34 9.48
C GLY A 42 -26.93 7.02 9.37
N LEU A 43 -27.44 6.16 10.26
CA LEU A 43 -28.85 5.77 10.35
C LEU A 43 -29.77 6.98 10.50
N SER A 44 -29.39 7.99 11.30
CA SER A 44 -30.21 9.19 11.49
C SER A 44 -30.48 9.94 10.19
N GLY A 45 -29.45 10.12 9.35
CA GLY A 45 -29.62 10.75 8.04
C GLY A 45 -30.28 9.83 7.01
N LEU A 46 -30.03 8.52 7.07
CA LEU A 46 -30.71 7.53 6.22
C LEU A 46 -32.22 7.51 6.47
N LYS A 47 -32.66 7.62 7.74
CA LYS A 47 -34.08 7.70 8.12
C LYS A 47 -34.80 8.83 7.37
N GLN A 48 -34.19 10.01 7.35
CA GLN A 48 -34.78 11.19 6.72
C GLN A 48 -34.90 11.00 5.20
N TRP A 49 -33.91 10.34 4.59
CA TRP A 49 -33.93 10.02 3.16
C TRP A 49 -35.00 8.98 2.80
N LEU A 50 -35.14 7.91 3.58
CA LEU A 50 -36.16 6.87 3.38
C LEU A 50 -37.59 7.41 3.58
N THR A 51 -37.78 8.32 4.53
CA THR A 51 -39.08 8.95 4.78
C THR A 51 -39.59 9.68 3.54
N SER A 52 -38.69 10.31 2.76
CA SER A 52 -39.07 10.99 1.51
C SER A 52 -39.51 10.04 0.38
N ARG A 53 -39.30 8.72 0.55
CA ARG A 53 -39.71 7.65 -0.37
C ARG A 53 -40.85 6.79 0.18
N ASN A 54 -41.51 7.25 1.25
CA ASN A 54 -42.56 6.52 1.95
C ASN A 54 -42.11 5.14 2.48
N ILE A 55 -40.83 5.01 2.86
CA ILE A 55 -40.26 3.80 3.47
C ILE A 55 -39.99 4.09 4.94
N THR A 56 -40.47 3.20 5.80
CA THR A 56 -40.35 3.38 7.25
C THR A 56 -39.15 2.60 7.77
N MET A 57 -38.23 3.29 8.45
CA MET A 57 -37.13 2.66 9.17
C MET A 57 -37.45 2.61 10.66
N ASN A 58 -37.63 1.38 11.16
CA ASN A 58 -37.92 1.11 12.56
C ASN A 58 -36.62 0.75 13.29
N ALA A 59 -36.34 1.46 14.38
CA ALA A 59 -35.22 1.16 15.27
C ALA A 59 -35.76 0.79 16.64
N THR A 60 -35.69 -0.50 16.99
CA THR A 60 -36.23 -1.03 18.24
C THR A 60 -35.08 -1.34 19.20
N PRO A 61 -35.02 -0.71 20.39
CA PRO A 61 -33.97 -0.97 21.37
C PRO A 61 -33.88 -2.46 21.71
N GLY A 62 -32.66 -3.02 21.65
CA GLY A 62 -32.41 -4.44 21.94
C GLY A 62 -32.79 -5.44 20.84
N VAL A 63 -33.47 -4.99 19.78
CA VAL A 63 -33.88 -5.85 18.64
C VAL A 63 -33.10 -5.47 17.37
N GLY A 64 -32.90 -4.18 17.11
CA GLY A 64 -32.14 -3.69 15.95
C GLY A 64 -32.96 -2.79 15.02
N VAL A 65 -32.45 -2.61 13.80
CA VAL A 65 -33.02 -1.76 12.76
C VAL A 65 -33.65 -2.63 11.66
N THR A 66 -34.86 -2.29 11.24
CA THR A 66 -35.55 -2.90 10.08
C THR A 66 -36.10 -1.82 9.15
N LEU A 67 -36.30 -2.21 7.90
CA LEU A 67 -36.95 -1.40 6.88
C LEU A 67 -38.27 -2.05 6.47
N ASP A 68 -39.34 -1.27 6.45
CA ASP A 68 -40.65 -1.69 5.97
C ASP A 68 -40.84 -1.13 4.55
N PHE A 69 -40.78 -2.00 3.54
CA PHE A 69 -40.94 -1.68 2.12
C PHE A 69 -41.75 -2.77 1.39
N THR A 70 -42.39 -2.39 0.28
CA THR A 70 -43.03 -3.33 -0.66
C THR A 70 -42.02 -3.87 -1.68
N SER A 71 -42.39 -4.89 -2.45
CA SER A 71 -41.54 -5.40 -3.55
C SER A 71 -41.22 -4.29 -4.56
N ASP A 72 -42.22 -3.50 -4.97
CA ASP A 72 -42.02 -2.39 -5.91
C ASP A 72 -41.06 -1.33 -5.34
N GLN A 73 -41.18 -1.01 -4.04
CA GLN A 73 -40.27 -0.08 -3.37
C GLN A 73 -38.84 -0.62 -3.27
N TYR A 74 -38.67 -1.94 -3.14
CA TYR A 74 -37.36 -2.57 -3.17
C TYR A 74 -36.73 -2.42 -4.56
N ASP A 75 -37.48 -2.72 -5.62
CA ASP A 75 -37.00 -2.62 -6.99
C ASP A 75 -36.64 -1.16 -7.34
N ASP A 76 -37.49 -0.20 -6.96
CA ASP A 76 -37.22 1.24 -7.11
C ASP A 76 -35.95 1.68 -6.36
N LEU A 77 -35.77 1.22 -5.11
CA LEU A 77 -34.56 1.51 -4.33
C LEU A 77 -33.32 0.84 -4.93
N ALA A 78 -33.44 -0.38 -5.43
CA ALA A 78 -32.35 -1.11 -6.05
C ALA A 78 -31.91 -0.43 -7.35
N GLU A 79 -32.85 0.06 -8.17
CA GLU A 79 -32.58 0.85 -9.36
C GLU A 79 -31.96 2.21 -9.00
N GLU A 80 -32.44 2.86 -7.95
CA GLU A 80 -31.88 4.13 -7.47
C GLU A 80 -30.47 3.95 -6.88
N LEU A 81 -30.22 2.84 -6.18
CA LEU A 81 -28.90 2.43 -5.70
C LEU A 81 -27.94 2.08 -6.85
N ALA A 82 -28.47 1.53 -7.94
CA ALA A 82 -27.70 1.31 -9.16
C ALA A 82 -27.38 2.63 -9.91
N THR A 83 -28.11 3.72 -9.61
CA THR A 83 -27.95 5.02 -10.27
C THR A 83 -27.09 5.98 -9.44
N GLU A 84 -25.85 6.21 -9.89
CA GLU A 84 -24.80 6.92 -9.12
C GLU A 84 -25.12 8.38 -8.73
N SER A 85 -26.11 9.02 -9.35
CA SER A 85 -26.44 10.45 -9.16
C SER A 85 -27.03 10.81 -7.80
N HIS A 86 -27.41 9.84 -6.96
CA HIS A 86 -28.08 10.08 -5.68
C HIS A 86 -27.15 10.01 -4.46
N PHE A 87 -25.85 9.74 -4.67
CA PHE A 87 -24.90 9.52 -3.58
C PHE A 87 -23.79 10.56 -3.54
N GLN A 88 -23.52 11.10 -2.36
CA GLN A 88 -22.39 12.00 -2.09
C GLN A 88 -21.35 11.29 -1.23
N LEU A 89 -20.24 10.87 -1.82
CA LEU A 89 -19.13 10.35 -1.02
C LEU A 89 -18.53 11.48 -0.16
N VAL A 90 -18.49 11.26 1.16
CA VAL A 90 -17.84 12.18 2.11
C VAL A 90 -16.63 11.49 2.70
N LEU A 91 -15.45 11.94 2.27
CA LEU A 91 -14.17 11.41 2.76
C LEU A 91 -13.83 11.96 4.14
N THR A 92 -13.31 11.11 5.02
CA THR A 92 -12.64 11.58 6.25
C THR A 92 -11.37 12.38 5.91
N ALA A 93 -10.83 13.12 6.87
CA ALA A 93 -9.55 13.81 6.68
C ALA A 93 -8.43 12.82 6.35
N GLU A 94 -8.34 11.73 7.09
CA GLU A 94 -7.39 10.63 6.89
C GLU A 94 -7.49 10.01 5.49
N GLN A 95 -8.70 9.68 5.02
CA GLN A 95 -8.89 9.15 3.67
C GLN A 95 -8.44 10.17 2.61
N ARG A 96 -8.81 11.44 2.78
CA ARG A 96 -8.44 12.49 1.84
C ARG A 96 -6.94 12.73 1.82
N GLN A 97 -6.27 12.70 2.97
CA GLN A 97 -4.82 12.76 3.10
C GLN A 97 -4.14 11.60 2.38
N GLN A 98 -4.59 10.36 2.59
CA GLN A 98 -4.05 9.20 1.89
C GLN A 98 -4.21 9.32 0.37
N LEU A 99 -5.38 9.72 -0.11
CA LEU A 99 -5.62 9.88 -1.54
C LEU A 99 -4.79 11.03 -2.15
N LEU A 100 -4.61 12.13 -1.42
CA LEU A 100 -3.74 13.25 -1.81
C LEU A 100 -2.27 12.82 -1.86
N ALA A 101 -1.80 12.09 -0.84
CA ALA A 101 -0.45 11.54 -0.76
C ALA A 101 -0.12 10.70 -2.00
N LEU A 102 -0.94 9.69 -2.33
CA LEU A 102 -0.72 8.86 -3.52
C LEU A 102 -0.75 9.71 -4.80
N THR A 103 -1.71 10.63 -4.90
CA THR A 103 -1.86 11.51 -6.07
C THR A 103 -0.61 12.36 -6.30
N LEU A 104 -0.02 12.89 -5.23
CA LEU A 104 1.18 13.73 -5.28
C LEU A 104 2.47 12.90 -5.49
N LEU A 105 2.55 11.69 -4.93
CA LEU A 105 3.72 10.81 -5.07
C LEU A 105 3.89 10.31 -6.52
N VAL A 106 2.78 10.09 -7.23
CA VAL A 106 2.78 9.66 -8.64
C VAL A 106 2.82 10.85 -9.60
N ALA A 107 2.73 12.09 -9.11
CA ALA A 107 2.68 13.28 -9.95
C ALA A 107 3.98 13.51 -10.73
N ASP A 108 3.84 13.72 -12.04
CA ASP A 108 4.93 14.12 -12.93
C ASP A 108 5.11 15.65 -12.95
N GLU A 109 4.05 16.39 -12.65
CA GLU A 109 4.02 17.85 -12.62
C GLU A 109 3.38 18.36 -11.32
N PRO A 110 3.73 19.58 -10.87
CA PRO A 110 3.11 20.21 -9.70
C PRO A 110 1.59 20.41 -9.87
N PHE A 111 0.83 20.22 -8.80
CA PHE A 111 -0.58 20.56 -8.76
C PHE A 111 -0.80 21.99 -8.27
N ILE A 112 -1.58 22.79 -8.98
CA ILE A 112 -2.11 24.01 -8.37
C ILE A 112 -3.23 23.64 -7.38
N LEU A 113 -3.38 24.45 -6.32
CA LEU A 113 -4.33 24.16 -5.26
C LEU A 113 -5.78 23.99 -5.77
N TYR A 114 -6.16 24.75 -6.81
CA TYR A 114 -7.47 24.63 -7.43
C TYR A 114 -7.71 23.24 -8.05
N GLN A 115 -6.70 22.61 -8.66
CA GLN A 115 -6.84 21.25 -9.19
C GLN A 115 -7.08 20.25 -8.07
N LEU A 116 -6.40 20.40 -6.93
CA LEU A 116 -6.66 19.57 -5.75
C LEU A 116 -8.08 19.79 -5.23
N GLN A 117 -8.60 21.03 -5.24
CA GLN A 117 -10.01 21.33 -4.91
C GLN A 117 -11.00 20.63 -5.83
N GLN A 118 -10.74 20.60 -7.13
CA GLN A 118 -11.61 19.89 -8.07
C GLN A 118 -11.55 18.38 -7.88
N LEU A 119 -10.37 17.85 -7.53
CA LEU A 119 -10.20 16.42 -7.29
C LEU A 119 -10.91 15.97 -6.00
N THR A 120 -10.76 16.72 -4.90
CA THR A 120 -11.28 16.35 -3.59
C THR A 120 -12.68 16.90 -3.29
N GLN A 121 -13.14 17.89 -4.07
CA GLN A 121 -14.40 18.61 -3.87
C GLN A 121 -14.56 19.23 -2.47
N VAL A 122 -13.46 19.65 -1.84
CA VAL A 122 -13.48 20.34 -0.54
C VAL A 122 -12.92 21.76 -0.61
N SER A 123 -13.12 22.52 0.46
CA SER A 123 -12.66 23.91 0.55
C SER A 123 -11.13 24.04 0.49
N ARG A 124 -10.66 25.23 0.12
CA ARG A 124 -9.24 25.59 0.13
C ARG A 124 -8.60 25.33 1.50
N THR A 125 -9.24 25.80 2.57
CA THR A 125 -8.75 25.68 3.94
C THR A 125 -8.62 24.21 4.36
N THR A 126 -9.57 23.37 3.93
CA THR A 126 -9.55 21.93 4.20
C THR A 126 -8.31 21.29 3.57
N ILE A 127 -8.05 21.54 2.28
CA ILE A 127 -6.89 20.93 1.59
C ILE A 127 -5.57 21.39 2.19
N LEU A 128 -5.44 22.67 2.54
CA LEU A 128 -4.21 23.15 3.20
C LEU A 128 -3.94 22.39 4.49
N LYS A 129 -4.97 22.19 5.33
CA LYS A 129 -4.86 21.40 6.55
C LYS A 129 -4.53 19.92 6.27
N ASP A 130 -5.11 19.35 5.22
CA ASP A 130 -4.80 17.96 4.86
C ASP A 130 -3.34 17.82 4.43
N LEU A 131 -2.87 18.75 3.59
CA LEU A 131 -1.48 18.80 3.12
C LEU A 131 -0.50 18.99 4.28
N ASP A 132 -0.84 19.82 5.27
CA ASP A 132 -0.03 19.98 6.50
C ASP A 132 0.12 18.64 7.24
N GLY A 133 -0.93 17.82 7.27
CA GLY A 133 -0.86 16.50 7.89
C GLY A 133 -0.07 15.46 7.09
N LEU A 134 0.41 15.78 5.88
CA LEU A 134 1.32 14.90 5.13
C LEU A 134 2.79 15.13 5.46
N ASP A 135 3.14 16.29 6.02
CA ASP A 135 4.52 16.74 6.16
C ASP A 135 5.36 15.77 7.02
N GLU A 136 4.83 15.33 8.16
CA GLU A 136 5.54 14.42 9.07
C GLU A 136 5.90 13.09 8.39
N TRP A 137 4.92 12.46 7.73
CA TRP A 137 5.13 11.19 7.04
C TRP A 137 6.03 11.32 5.81
N LEU A 138 5.90 12.40 5.03
CA LEU A 138 6.82 12.62 3.90
C LEU A 138 8.26 12.82 4.38
N ASN A 139 8.44 13.60 5.44
CA ASN A 139 9.77 13.85 6.02
C ASN A 139 10.43 12.57 6.54
N SER A 140 9.67 11.64 7.14
CA SER A 140 10.21 10.34 7.59
C SER A 140 10.73 9.48 6.43
N HIS A 141 10.26 9.72 5.21
CA HIS A 141 10.75 9.09 3.98
C HIS A 141 11.80 9.94 3.23
N ASN A 142 12.35 11.00 3.83
CA ASN A 142 13.26 11.96 3.16
C ASN A 142 12.62 12.67 1.95
N LEU A 143 11.32 12.92 2.01
CA LEU A 143 10.54 13.66 1.02
C LEU A 143 10.04 14.96 1.65
N THR A 144 9.90 16.00 0.85
CA THR A 144 9.42 17.31 1.31
C THR A 144 8.27 17.79 0.44
N LEU A 145 7.20 18.30 1.06
CA LEU A 145 6.09 18.90 0.33
C LEU A 145 6.41 20.37 0.03
N GLU A 146 6.86 20.65 -1.19
CA GLU A 146 7.13 22.03 -1.60
C GLU A 146 5.86 22.71 -2.11
N ARG A 147 5.61 23.92 -1.60
CA ARG A 147 4.49 24.79 -1.99
C ARG A 147 5.05 26.10 -2.49
N ARG A 148 4.94 26.36 -3.79
CA ARG A 148 5.52 27.54 -4.43
C ARG A 148 4.43 28.39 -5.09
N PRO A 149 4.34 29.71 -4.79
CA PRO A 149 3.44 30.62 -5.48
C PRO A 149 3.64 30.53 -7.00
N ASN A 150 2.56 30.48 -7.78
CA ASN A 150 2.56 30.39 -9.25
C ASN A 150 3.23 29.14 -9.87
N TYR A 151 3.71 28.20 -9.05
CA TYR A 151 4.32 26.94 -9.52
C TYR A 151 3.49 25.73 -9.08
N GLY A 152 2.94 25.76 -7.86
CA GLY A 152 2.05 24.71 -7.35
C GLY A 152 2.63 23.96 -6.16
N ILE A 153 2.08 22.76 -5.94
CA ILE A 153 2.32 21.87 -4.81
C ILE A 153 2.87 20.57 -5.38
N TRP A 154 4.04 20.14 -4.91
CA TRP A 154 4.67 18.91 -5.37
C TRP A 154 5.56 18.29 -4.28
N ILE A 155 5.84 17.00 -4.40
CA ILE A 155 6.73 16.28 -3.48
C ILE A 155 8.13 16.25 -4.04
N LYS A 156 9.10 16.86 -3.34
CA LYS A 156 10.51 16.84 -3.71
C LYS A 156 11.27 15.78 -2.92
N GLY A 157 12.16 15.06 -3.61
CA GLY A 157 13.09 14.11 -3.03
C GLY A 157 13.69 13.20 -4.09
N GLN A 158 14.55 12.28 -3.67
CA GLN A 158 15.13 11.29 -4.59
C GLN A 158 14.08 10.29 -5.04
N GLU A 159 14.21 9.76 -6.26
CA GLU A 159 13.28 8.79 -6.82
C GLU A 159 13.21 7.51 -5.95
N GLN A 160 14.32 7.07 -5.35
CA GLN A 160 14.32 5.93 -4.43
C GLN A 160 13.45 6.18 -3.20
N ALA A 161 13.54 7.36 -2.58
CA ALA A 161 12.72 7.77 -1.44
C ALA A 161 11.22 7.82 -1.82
N ARG A 162 10.92 8.36 -3.01
CA ARG A 162 9.55 8.42 -3.55
C ARG A 162 8.95 7.02 -3.76
N ARG A 163 9.70 6.09 -4.36
CA ARG A 163 9.26 4.70 -4.58
C ARG A 163 9.05 3.95 -3.27
N GLN A 164 9.89 4.20 -2.26
CA GLN A 164 9.71 3.63 -0.92
C GLN A 164 8.45 4.16 -0.22
N ALA A 165 8.18 5.48 -0.31
CA ALA A 165 6.94 6.04 0.23
C ALA A 165 5.69 5.51 -0.50
N LEU A 166 5.78 5.30 -1.83
CA LEU A 166 4.73 4.62 -2.59
C LEU A 166 4.48 3.19 -2.10
N ALA A 167 5.55 2.41 -1.93
CA ALA A 167 5.45 1.05 -1.41
C ALA A 167 4.84 1.02 0.00
N ALA A 168 5.29 1.89 0.91
CA ALA A 168 4.76 2.02 2.26
C ALA A 168 3.27 2.39 2.28
N TRP A 169 2.85 3.34 1.43
CA TRP A 169 1.45 3.71 1.30
C TRP A 169 0.59 2.53 0.83
N LEU A 170 1.04 1.82 -0.22
CA LEU A 170 0.29 0.72 -0.84
C LEU A 170 0.25 -0.53 0.03
N TRP A 171 1.26 -0.71 0.87
CA TRP A 171 1.30 -1.76 1.86
C TRP A 171 0.38 -1.47 3.06
N GLY A 172 0.01 -0.20 3.28
CA GLY A 172 -0.84 0.22 4.39
C GLY A 172 -0.06 0.64 5.65
N GLU A 173 1.23 0.97 5.52
CA GLU A 173 2.06 1.46 6.63
C GLU A 173 2.19 2.99 6.67
N ALA A 174 1.46 3.72 5.82
CA ALA A 174 1.35 5.16 5.97
C ALA A 174 0.53 5.48 7.25
N PRO A 175 1.09 6.23 8.23
CA PRO A 175 0.42 6.56 9.48
C PRO A 175 -0.61 7.70 9.31
N LEU A 176 -1.34 7.67 8.20
CA LEU A 176 -2.34 8.68 7.82
C LEU A 176 -3.77 8.25 8.14
N GLY A 177 -3.97 6.97 8.48
CA GLY A 177 -5.28 6.37 8.80
C GLY A 177 -5.31 4.88 8.42
N PRO A 178 -6.49 4.23 8.49
CA PRO A 178 -6.64 2.84 8.06
C PRO A 178 -6.23 2.65 6.59
N PRO A 179 -5.59 1.52 6.23
CA PRO A 179 -5.16 1.26 4.85
C PRO A 179 -6.32 1.36 3.85
N LEU A 180 -6.05 1.97 2.70
CA LEU A 180 -6.99 2.02 1.56
C LEU A 180 -6.74 0.93 0.51
N THR A 181 -5.73 0.09 0.75
CA THR A 181 -5.32 -0.99 -0.12
C THR A 181 -5.18 -2.29 0.66
N ASN A 182 -5.24 -3.39 -0.05
CA ASN A 182 -4.89 -4.71 0.44
C ASN A 182 -4.10 -5.44 -0.65
N MET A 183 -3.20 -6.34 -0.25
CA MET A 183 -2.42 -7.14 -1.18
C MET A 183 -2.38 -8.60 -0.75
N ASN A 184 -2.57 -9.51 -1.70
CA ASN A 184 -2.45 -10.95 -1.48
C ASN A 184 -2.02 -11.66 -2.78
N HIS A 185 -1.70 -12.95 -2.69
CA HIS A 185 -1.19 -13.73 -3.82
C HIS A 185 -2.22 -14.01 -4.92
N THR A 186 -3.53 -13.98 -4.62
CA THR A 186 -4.59 -14.34 -5.58
C THR A 186 -5.07 -13.15 -6.38
N GLN A 187 -5.25 -12.01 -5.72
CA GLN A 187 -5.78 -10.75 -6.26
C GLN A 187 -4.69 -9.72 -6.55
N GLY A 188 -3.48 -9.89 -6.02
CA GLY A 188 -2.48 -8.83 -6.06
C GLY A 188 -2.95 -7.62 -5.27
N LEU A 189 -2.57 -6.43 -5.73
CA LEU A 189 -2.93 -5.16 -5.10
C LEU A 189 -4.38 -4.80 -5.44
N THR A 190 -5.19 -4.55 -4.42
CA THR A 190 -6.59 -4.16 -4.53
C THR A 190 -6.83 -2.82 -3.84
N PHE A 191 -7.52 -1.92 -4.51
CA PHE A 191 -8.01 -0.67 -3.92
C PHE A 191 -9.36 -0.89 -3.23
N LEU A 192 -9.45 -0.57 -1.94
CA LEU A 192 -10.63 -0.85 -1.12
C LEU A 192 -11.81 0.08 -1.46
N MET A 193 -11.54 1.28 -2.00
CA MET A 193 -12.58 2.23 -2.42
C MET A 193 -12.86 2.18 -3.93
N LYS A 194 -12.56 1.07 -4.61
CA LYS A 194 -12.73 0.94 -6.07
C LYS A 194 -14.19 1.11 -6.52
N GLU A 195 -15.14 0.73 -5.67
CA GLU A 195 -16.59 0.86 -5.92
C GLU A 195 -17.05 2.31 -5.79
N ASP A 196 -16.28 3.14 -5.08
CA ASP A 196 -16.59 4.54 -4.90
C ASP A 196 -15.97 5.46 -5.98
N ALA A 197 -15.28 4.86 -6.96
CA ALA A 197 -14.50 5.58 -7.96
C ALA A 197 -15.34 6.54 -8.81
N ASN A 198 -16.63 6.32 -8.97
CA ASN A 198 -17.47 7.19 -9.79
C ASN A 198 -18.10 8.36 -9.01
N PHE A 199 -18.05 8.35 -7.67
CA PHE A 199 -18.65 9.41 -6.84
C PHE A 199 -17.72 10.59 -6.57
N LEU A 200 -16.39 10.40 -6.71
CA LEU A 200 -15.43 11.46 -6.39
C LEU A 200 -14.19 11.40 -7.30
N PRO A 201 -13.80 12.52 -7.95
CA PRO A 201 -12.72 12.50 -8.95
C PRO A 201 -11.37 12.00 -8.43
N ILE A 202 -11.01 12.31 -7.17
CA ILE A 202 -9.76 11.82 -6.57
C ILE A 202 -9.78 10.30 -6.38
N VAL A 203 -10.92 9.71 -6.00
CA VAL A 203 -11.06 8.25 -5.85
C VAL A 203 -10.97 7.58 -7.22
N LYS A 204 -11.59 8.17 -8.25
CA LYS A 204 -11.43 7.75 -9.65
C LYS A 204 -9.96 7.71 -10.07
N LYS A 205 -9.25 8.81 -9.82
CA LYS A 205 -7.84 8.97 -10.16
C LYS A 205 -6.97 7.93 -9.46
N VAL A 206 -7.17 7.72 -8.16
CA VAL A 206 -6.43 6.70 -7.39
C VAL A 206 -6.74 5.28 -7.87
N ASN A 207 -8.00 4.96 -8.14
CA ASN A 207 -8.38 3.66 -8.72
C ASN A 207 -7.69 3.43 -10.06
N GLN A 208 -7.59 4.44 -10.92
CA GLN A 208 -6.83 4.38 -12.17
C GLN A 208 -5.34 4.16 -11.94
N ILE A 209 -4.73 4.90 -11.00
CA ILE A 209 -3.31 4.74 -10.63
C ILE A 209 -3.03 3.29 -10.21
N ILE A 210 -3.80 2.76 -9.25
CA ILE A 210 -3.59 1.42 -8.69
C ILE A 210 -3.80 0.34 -9.76
N ARG A 211 -4.82 0.48 -10.63
CA ARG A 211 -5.07 -0.47 -11.72
C ARG A 211 -3.90 -0.57 -12.71
N ARG A 212 -3.16 0.52 -12.94
CA ARG A 212 -1.99 0.51 -13.85
C ARG A 212 -0.84 -0.35 -13.36
N TRP A 213 -0.70 -0.52 -12.05
CA TRP A 213 0.43 -1.26 -11.47
C TRP A 213 0.31 -2.78 -11.60
N GLU A 214 -0.86 -3.33 -11.94
CA GLU A 214 -1.07 -4.74 -12.33
C GLU A 214 -0.17 -5.78 -11.63
N THR A 215 -0.05 -5.71 -10.29
CA THR A 215 0.97 -6.46 -9.53
C THR A 215 0.88 -7.98 -9.70
N LYS A 216 -0.26 -8.52 -10.16
CA LYS A 216 -0.38 -9.94 -10.52
C LYS A 216 0.64 -10.37 -11.57
N ARG A 217 0.95 -9.51 -12.54
CA ARG A 217 1.88 -9.83 -13.62
C ARG A 217 3.33 -9.91 -13.14
N THR A 218 3.66 -9.28 -12.02
CA THR A 218 5.03 -9.26 -11.49
C THR A 218 5.38 -10.48 -10.64
N PHE A 219 4.40 -11.23 -10.12
CA PHE A 219 4.66 -12.47 -9.36
C PHE A 219 5.49 -13.48 -10.13
N GLY A 220 5.21 -13.68 -11.42
CA GLY A 220 5.98 -14.61 -12.26
C GLY A 220 7.46 -14.22 -12.41
N HIS A 221 7.81 -12.95 -12.19
CA HIS A 221 9.19 -12.49 -12.18
C HIS A 221 9.89 -12.78 -10.85
N VAL A 222 9.16 -12.73 -9.74
CA VAL A 222 9.67 -13.16 -8.42
C VAL A 222 9.92 -14.67 -8.43
N THR A 223 8.97 -15.46 -8.93
CA THR A 223 9.16 -16.92 -9.10
C THR A 223 10.34 -17.24 -10.02
N TYR A 224 10.53 -16.46 -11.08
CA TYR A 224 11.73 -16.60 -11.92
C TYR A 224 13.01 -16.30 -11.13
N ALA A 225 13.03 -15.26 -10.29
CA ALA A 225 14.20 -14.94 -9.47
C ALA A 225 14.55 -16.09 -8.53
N GLU A 226 13.56 -16.64 -7.81
CA GLU A 226 13.76 -17.81 -6.92
C GLU A 226 14.41 -18.98 -7.66
N ALA A 227 13.90 -19.31 -8.85
CA ALA A 227 14.39 -20.44 -9.65
C ALA A 227 15.81 -20.21 -10.21
N GLN A 228 16.25 -18.96 -10.39
CA GLN A 228 17.59 -18.66 -10.92
C GLN A 228 18.63 -18.41 -9.84
N LEU A 229 18.19 -18.00 -8.65
CA LEU A 229 19.04 -17.75 -7.49
C LEU A 229 19.13 -18.98 -6.58
N ASP A 230 18.38 -20.05 -6.90
CA ASP A 230 18.33 -21.31 -6.16
C ASP A 230 17.98 -21.08 -4.69
N GLY A 231 16.89 -20.34 -4.46
CA GLY A 231 16.42 -20.07 -3.11
C GLY A 231 15.03 -19.46 -3.03
N ARG A 232 14.46 -19.46 -1.82
CA ARG A 232 13.07 -19.03 -1.55
C ARG A 232 12.96 -17.75 -0.73
N PHE A 233 12.04 -16.88 -1.15
CA PHE A 233 11.61 -15.74 -0.35
C PHE A 233 10.51 -16.14 0.64
N THR A 234 10.29 -15.31 1.67
CA THR A 234 9.07 -15.43 2.49
C THR A 234 7.83 -15.02 1.68
N ASP A 235 6.63 -15.46 2.08
CA ASP A 235 5.38 -15.10 1.39
C ASP A 235 5.20 -13.56 1.31
N ASP A 236 5.41 -12.85 2.42
CA ASP A 236 5.35 -11.39 2.47
C ASP A 236 6.42 -10.74 1.59
N ALA A 237 7.63 -11.31 1.52
CA ALA A 237 8.68 -10.82 0.65
C ALA A 237 8.30 -10.98 -0.82
N VAL A 238 7.62 -12.06 -1.21
CA VAL A 238 7.11 -12.23 -2.58
C VAL A 238 6.08 -11.16 -2.92
N LEU A 239 5.14 -10.87 -2.01
CA LEU A 239 4.17 -9.78 -2.19
C LEU A 239 4.87 -8.42 -2.32
N HIS A 240 5.82 -8.12 -1.43
CA HIS A 240 6.53 -6.85 -1.44
C HIS A 240 7.40 -6.69 -2.70
N LEU A 241 8.12 -7.74 -3.12
CA LEU A 241 8.90 -7.74 -4.35
C LEU A 241 8.01 -7.51 -5.58
N ALA A 242 6.86 -8.16 -5.64
CA ALA A 242 5.90 -7.94 -6.72
C ALA A 242 5.41 -6.48 -6.76
N LEU A 243 5.18 -5.87 -5.60
CA LEU A 243 4.79 -4.46 -5.47
C LEU A 243 5.88 -3.51 -5.95
N VAL A 244 7.12 -3.66 -5.47
CA VAL A 244 8.22 -2.75 -5.85
C VAL A 244 8.57 -2.86 -7.34
N LEU A 245 8.50 -4.07 -7.93
CA LEU A 245 8.70 -4.26 -9.36
C LEU A 245 7.61 -3.57 -10.20
N ALA A 246 6.36 -3.58 -9.72
CA ALA A 246 5.24 -2.90 -10.37
C ALA A 246 5.40 -1.38 -10.32
N ILE A 247 5.72 -0.83 -9.14
CA ILE A 247 6.02 0.60 -8.96
C ILE A 247 7.18 1.00 -9.87
N GLN A 248 8.29 0.26 -9.81
CA GLN A 248 9.47 0.52 -10.62
C GLN A 248 9.14 0.55 -12.12
N THR A 249 8.32 -0.38 -12.60
CA THR A 249 7.91 -0.43 -14.01
C THR A 249 7.13 0.82 -14.42
N ASP A 250 6.15 1.25 -13.62
CA ASP A 250 5.38 2.47 -13.91
C ASP A 250 6.26 3.72 -13.85
N ARG A 251 7.16 3.83 -12.87
CA ARG A 251 8.08 4.97 -12.77
C ARG A 251 9.04 5.05 -13.95
N VAL A 252 9.59 3.91 -14.39
CA VAL A 252 10.45 3.83 -15.59
C VAL A 252 9.68 4.20 -16.86
N GLN A 253 8.43 3.75 -17.01
CA GLN A 253 7.59 4.10 -18.16
C GLN A 253 7.24 5.59 -18.23
N ASN A 254 7.25 6.28 -17.09
CA ASN A 254 7.05 7.73 -16.98
C ASN A 254 8.38 8.52 -16.91
N ASN A 255 9.51 7.92 -17.30
CA ASN A 255 10.85 8.52 -17.34
C ASN A 255 11.42 8.98 -15.99
N HIS A 256 10.99 8.35 -14.88
CA HIS A 256 11.58 8.59 -13.56
C HIS A 256 12.54 7.47 -13.20
N TYR A 257 13.83 7.77 -13.19
CA TYR A 257 14.89 6.79 -12.99
C TYR A 257 15.53 6.89 -11.60
N LEU A 258 15.98 5.75 -11.08
CA LEU A 258 16.83 5.69 -9.91
C LEU A 258 18.18 6.36 -10.19
N ASP A 259 18.72 7.00 -9.16
CA ASP A 259 20.09 7.47 -9.12
C ASP A 259 20.93 6.51 -8.28
N VAL A 260 21.65 5.60 -8.93
CA VAL A 260 22.51 4.61 -8.28
C VAL A 260 23.96 4.88 -8.67
N GLY A 261 24.82 5.06 -7.67
CA GLY A 261 26.23 5.37 -7.90
C GLY A 261 26.97 4.29 -8.69
N PRO A 262 27.95 4.67 -9.55
CA PRO A 262 28.62 3.75 -10.46
C PRO A 262 29.37 2.62 -9.73
N LYS A 263 29.93 2.90 -8.54
CA LYS A 263 30.59 1.87 -7.71
C LYS A 263 29.64 0.74 -7.33
N THR A 264 28.41 1.08 -6.91
CA THR A 264 27.38 0.09 -6.56
C THR A 264 26.96 -0.71 -7.79
N ILE A 265 26.81 -0.06 -8.94
CA ILE A 265 26.49 -0.74 -10.20
C ILE A 265 27.58 -1.75 -10.58
N THR A 266 28.85 -1.34 -10.59
CA THR A 266 29.98 -2.23 -10.92
C THR A 266 30.08 -3.41 -9.95
N TRP A 267 29.88 -3.17 -8.66
CA TRP A 267 29.86 -4.26 -7.66
C TRP A 267 28.67 -5.20 -7.87
N LEU A 268 27.46 -4.69 -8.13
CA LEU A 268 26.32 -5.56 -8.44
C LEU A 268 26.55 -6.36 -9.72
N GLN A 269 27.20 -5.78 -10.74
CA GLN A 269 27.53 -6.45 -12.01
C GLN A 269 28.46 -7.65 -11.85
N SER A 270 29.30 -7.70 -10.80
CA SER A 270 30.12 -8.89 -10.53
C SER A 270 29.35 -10.03 -9.85
N LEU A 271 28.14 -9.77 -9.36
CA LEU A 271 27.31 -10.77 -8.68
C LEU A 271 26.38 -11.50 -9.65
N THR A 272 26.06 -12.75 -9.35
CA THR A 272 25.14 -13.60 -10.13
C THR A 272 23.76 -12.96 -10.28
N VAL A 273 23.27 -12.27 -9.25
CA VAL A 273 21.97 -11.59 -9.21
C VAL A 273 21.79 -10.56 -10.32
N TRP A 274 22.86 -9.97 -10.84
CA TRP A 274 22.76 -8.98 -11.92
C TRP A 274 22.14 -9.56 -13.18
N SER A 275 22.54 -10.77 -13.55
CA SER A 275 22.01 -11.45 -14.73
C SER A 275 20.50 -11.73 -14.60
N VAL A 276 20.07 -12.11 -13.39
CA VAL A 276 18.67 -12.35 -13.05
C VAL A 276 17.87 -11.05 -13.11
N ALA A 277 18.37 -9.98 -12.48
CA ALA A 277 17.76 -8.66 -12.49
C ALA A 277 17.62 -8.08 -13.91
N ALA A 278 18.66 -8.23 -14.74
CA ALA A 278 18.63 -7.78 -16.13
C ALA A 278 17.58 -8.55 -16.95
N GLN A 279 17.41 -9.85 -16.71
CA GLN A 279 16.38 -10.64 -17.38
C GLN A 279 14.97 -10.31 -16.88
N ILE A 280 14.79 -9.96 -15.60
CA ILE A 280 13.51 -9.46 -15.10
C ILE A 280 13.16 -8.13 -15.77
N ALA A 281 14.11 -7.19 -15.82
CA ALA A 281 13.93 -5.91 -16.53
C ALA A 281 13.51 -6.11 -17.99
N ARG A 282 14.09 -7.10 -18.69
CA ARG A 282 13.69 -7.51 -20.05
C ARG A 282 12.23 -7.94 -20.11
N ARG A 283 11.83 -8.83 -19.21
CA ARG A 283 10.48 -9.42 -19.18
C ARG A 283 9.39 -8.42 -18.79
N LEU A 284 9.74 -7.40 -18.00
CA LEU A 284 8.86 -6.27 -17.68
C LEU A 284 8.58 -5.34 -18.88
N GLY A 285 9.25 -5.55 -20.02
CA GLY A 285 8.89 -4.90 -21.29
C GLY A 285 9.24 -3.41 -21.37
N TRP A 286 10.26 -2.97 -20.64
CA TRP A 286 10.68 -1.56 -20.65
C TRP A 286 11.16 -1.15 -22.06
N LYS A 287 10.43 -0.21 -22.69
CA LYS A 287 10.79 0.39 -23.98
C LYS A 287 11.89 1.42 -23.74
N LEU A 288 13.14 1.01 -23.86
CA LEU A 288 14.27 1.86 -23.54
C LEU A 288 14.77 2.54 -24.82
N ALA A 289 14.66 3.87 -24.86
CA ALA A 289 14.98 4.70 -26.02
C ALA A 289 16.49 4.91 -26.25
N GLY A 290 17.32 3.87 -26.07
CA GLY A 290 18.76 3.95 -26.34
C GLY A 290 19.59 2.90 -25.60
N SER A 291 20.00 3.21 -24.37
CA SER A 291 20.82 2.33 -23.50
C SER A 291 20.00 1.79 -22.32
N TRP A 292 20.26 0.55 -21.92
CA TRP A 292 19.61 -0.02 -20.73
C TRP A 292 19.94 0.80 -19.48
N PRO A 293 18.95 1.27 -18.69
CA PRO A 293 19.21 2.04 -17.50
C PRO A 293 19.77 1.10 -16.44
N GLN A 294 21.10 1.02 -16.37
CA GLN A 294 21.82 0.24 -15.37
C GLN A 294 21.37 0.54 -13.93
N PRO A 295 21.02 1.79 -13.54
CA PRO A 295 20.45 2.07 -12.23
C PRO A 295 19.15 1.30 -11.93
N GLU A 296 18.33 1.00 -12.94
CA GLU A 296 17.09 0.25 -12.75
C GLU A 296 17.33 -1.25 -12.62
N ILE A 297 18.29 -1.81 -13.37
CA ILE A 297 18.74 -3.19 -13.14
C ILE A 297 19.30 -3.32 -11.72
N ALA A 298 20.13 -2.35 -11.30
CA ALA A 298 20.63 -2.27 -9.94
C ALA A 298 19.49 -2.23 -8.92
N GLY A 299 18.45 -1.43 -9.17
CA GLY A 299 17.23 -1.38 -8.36
C GLY A 299 16.62 -2.76 -8.09
N ILE A 300 16.41 -3.56 -9.15
CA ILE A 300 15.89 -4.92 -9.02
C ILE A 300 16.85 -5.78 -8.21
N ALA A 301 18.15 -5.75 -8.53
CA ALA A 301 19.16 -6.56 -7.83
C ALA A 301 19.24 -6.22 -6.34
N MET A 302 19.20 -4.93 -5.97
CA MET A 302 19.21 -4.46 -4.58
C MET A 302 18.00 -5.01 -3.81
N HIS A 303 16.81 -4.98 -4.40
CA HIS A 303 15.61 -5.52 -3.77
C HIS A 303 15.65 -7.05 -3.62
N LEU A 304 16.11 -7.79 -4.63
CA LEU A 304 16.24 -9.26 -4.55
C LEU A 304 17.23 -9.68 -3.46
N LEU A 305 18.38 -9.01 -3.37
CA LEU A 305 19.38 -9.30 -2.35
C LEU A 305 18.92 -8.95 -0.93
N ALA A 306 18.20 -7.85 -0.75
CA ALA A 306 17.77 -7.35 0.56
C ALA A 306 16.47 -7.97 1.09
N ALA A 307 15.75 -8.73 0.26
CA ALA A 307 14.46 -9.31 0.60
C ALA A 307 14.59 -10.41 1.67
N PRO A 308 13.61 -10.52 2.60
CA PRO A 308 13.53 -11.64 3.55
C PRO A 308 13.41 -13.00 2.85
N ARG A 309 14.01 -14.02 3.46
CA ARG A 309 14.17 -15.37 2.88
C ARG A 309 13.83 -16.44 3.91
N ASN A 310 13.44 -17.62 3.44
CA ASN A 310 13.18 -18.79 4.29
C ASN A 310 14.42 -19.66 4.50
N GLU A 311 15.44 -19.48 3.66
CA GLU A 311 16.64 -20.31 3.64
C GLU A 311 17.84 -19.50 3.16
N ARG A 312 19.02 -20.01 3.50
CA ARG A 312 20.29 -19.48 3.03
C ARG A 312 20.42 -19.69 1.53
N TRP A 313 20.90 -18.69 0.80
CA TRP A 313 21.14 -18.83 -0.63
C TRP A 313 22.59 -19.25 -0.91
N PRO A 314 22.84 -19.97 -2.03
CA PRO A 314 24.19 -20.23 -2.50
C PRO A 314 24.92 -18.92 -2.80
N GLY A 315 26.16 -18.78 -2.34
CA GLY A 315 26.97 -17.59 -2.62
C GLY A 315 26.77 -16.42 -1.65
N ASP A 316 25.95 -16.56 -0.61
CA ASP A 316 25.61 -15.46 0.32
C ASP A 316 26.83 -14.87 1.04
N LEU A 317 27.78 -15.71 1.46
CA LEU A 317 28.99 -15.27 2.15
C LEU A 317 30.02 -14.69 1.17
N GLU A 318 29.92 -15.05 -0.10
CA GLU A 318 30.77 -14.62 -1.20
C GLU A 318 30.33 -13.25 -1.78
N ILE A 319 29.19 -12.71 -1.34
CA ILE A 319 28.72 -11.37 -1.73
C ILE A 319 29.69 -10.28 -1.23
N ASP A 320 30.21 -10.44 -0.02
CA ASP A 320 31.13 -9.52 0.63
C ASP A 320 31.96 -10.29 1.67
N ASP A 321 33.30 -10.25 1.54
CA ASP A 321 34.23 -10.97 2.42
C ASP A 321 34.05 -10.62 3.91
N SER A 322 33.45 -9.47 4.22
CA SER A 322 33.16 -9.06 5.59
C SER A 322 32.03 -9.88 6.25
N PHE A 323 31.15 -10.51 5.47
CA PHE A 323 30.02 -11.25 6.03
C PHE A 323 30.44 -12.50 6.78
N SER A 324 31.41 -13.27 6.29
CA SER A 324 31.90 -14.44 7.03
C SER A 324 32.39 -14.06 8.42
N ASN A 325 33.23 -13.02 8.51
CA ASN A 325 33.76 -12.53 9.79
C ASN A 325 32.65 -12.01 10.72
N LEU A 326 31.63 -11.34 10.17
CA LEU A 326 30.48 -10.86 10.95
C LEU A 326 29.70 -12.03 11.55
N ILE A 327 29.39 -13.05 10.75
CA ILE A 327 28.64 -14.22 11.20
C ILE A 327 29.42 -14.98 12.27
N ASP A 328 30.72 -15.21 12.07
CA ASP A 328 31.58 -15.87 13.06
C ASP A 328 31.61 -15.09 14.40
N THR A 329 31.65 -13.76 14.32
CA THR A 329 31.61 -12.89 15.51
C THR A 329 30.27 -12.98 16.24
N LEU A 330 29.16 -13.03 15.49
CA LEU A 330 27.82 -13.18 16.08
C LEU A 330 27.65 -14.55 16.74
N MET A 331 28.13 -15.61 16.11
CA MET A 331 28.12 -16.97 16.66
C MET A 331 28.89 -17.05 17.99
N GLU A 332 30.08 -16.44 18.05
CA GLU A 332 30.87 -16.34 19.28
C GLU A 332 30.10 -15.56 20.37
N TYR A 333 29.52 -14.41 20.03
CA TYR A 333 28.77 -13.60 20.98
C TYR A 333 27.54 -14.33 21.52
N ILE A 334 26.77 -15.01 20.67
CA ILE A 334 25.59 -15.79 21.08
C ILE A 334 26.01 -16.96 21.99
N SER A 335 27.06 -17.69 21.63
CA SER A 335 27.59 -18.78 22.44
C SER A 335 27.97 -18.31 23.86
N GLN A 336 28.65 -17.16 23.95
CA GLN A 336 29.01 -16.55 25.23
C GLN A 336 27.80 -16.05 26.02
N ALA A 337 26.85 -15.36 25.36
CA ALA A 337 25.66 -14.80 26.00
C ALA A 337 24.77 -15.87 26.64
N TYR A 338 24.63 -17.03 25.99
CA TYR A 338 23.86 -18.15 26.52
C TYR A 338 24.69 -19.14 27.34
N SER A 339 26.01 -18.93 27.47
CA SER A 339 26.94 -19.85 28.15
C SER A 339 26.87 -21.28 27.59
N LEU A 340 26.71 -21.42 26.27
CA LEU A 340 26.60 -22.69 25.56
C LEU A 340 27.65 -22.77 24.43
N PRO A 341 28.83 -23.39 24.68
CA PRO A 341 29.93 -23.46 23.72
C PRO A 341 29.55 -24.15 22.40
N ASN A 342 28.69 -25.17 22.47
CA ASN A 342 28.28 -25.97 21.31
C ASN A 342 27.52 -25.14 20.26
N LEU A 343 26.94 -23.99 20.64
CA LEU A 343 26.26 -23.11 19.69
C LEU A 343 27.22 -22.55 18.63
N LYS A 344 28.52 -22.43 18.93
CA LYS A 344 29.52 -21.93 17.98
C LYS A 344 29.65 -22.81 16.73
N GLU A 345 29.43 -24.11 16.89
CA GLU A 345 29.53 -25.12 15.81
C GLU A 345 28.15 -25.55 15.28
N ASP A 346 27.06 -24.92 15.75
CA ASP A 346 25.71 -25.23 15.31
C ASP A 346 25.44 -24.65 13.92
N MET A 347 25.46 -25.53 12.91
CA MET A 347 25.21 -25.16 11.52
C MET A 347 23.78 -24.65 11.26
N THR A 348 22.79 -25.10 12.05
CA THR A 348 21.40 -24.66 11.89
C THR A 348 21.27 -23.22 12.35
N LEU A 349 21.86 -22.90 13.50
CA LEU A 349 21.94 -21.52 13.98
C LEU A 349 22.72 -20.65 13.00
N HIS A 350 23.90 -21.10 12.57
CA HIS A 350 24.72 -20.39 11.60
C HIS A 350 23.94 -20.03 10.33
N ASP A 351 23.34 -21.01 9.66
CA ASP A 351 22.60 -20.79 8.42
C ASP A 351 21.35 -19.92 8.65
N GLY A 352 20.70 -20.04 9.81
CA GLY A 352 19.62 -19.15 10.23
C GLY A 352 20.07 -17.69 10.35
N ILE A 353 21.22 -17.43 10.99
CA ILE A 353 21.79 -16.09 11.11
C ILE A 353 22.16 -15.56 9.72
N VAL A 354 22.81 -16.35 8.87
CA VAL A 354 23.14 -15.96 7.48
C VAL A 354 21.88 -15.52 6.73
N THR A 355 20.82 -16.32 6.80
CA THR A 355 19.53 -16.09 6.13
C THR A 355 18.90 -14.75 6.52
N HIS A 356 19.06 -14.29 7.77
CA HIS A 356 18.45 -13.06 8.26
C HIS A 356 19.37 -11.85 8.24
N ILE A 357 20.63 -12.01 8.65
CA ILE A 357 21.57 -10.90 8.83
C ILE A 357 22.05 -10.35 7.50
N ILE A 358 22.38 -11.20 6.52
CA ILE A 358 22.90 -10.72 5.24
C ILE A 358 21.87 -9.85 4.50
N PRO A 359 20.60 -10.28 4.32
CA PRO A 359 19.58 -9.40 3.74
C PRO A 359 19.36 -8.11 4.55
N ALA A 360 19.46 -8.17 5.88
CA ALA A 360 19.34 -6.98 6.74
C ALA A 360 20.49 -5.99 6.54
N CYS A 361 21.74 -6.46 6.46
CA CYS A 361 22.91 -5.64 6.16
C CYS A 361 22.81 -5.01 4.77
N LEU A 362 22.39 -5.79 3.76
CA LEU A 362 22.23 -5.30 2.40
C LEU A 362 21.10 -4.27 2.30
N ARG A 363 19.99 -4.50 3.00
CA ARG A 363 18.89 -3.53 3.12
C ARG A 363 19.34 -2.20 3.73
N HIS A 364 20.14 -2.25 4.79
CA HIS A 364 20.73 -1.06 5.39
C HIS A 364 21.69 -0.36 4.42
N ARG A 365 22.59 -1.12 3.77
CA ARG A 365 23.54 -0.61 2.77
C ARG A 365 22.86 0.11 1.61
N PHE A 366 21.72 -0.39 1.16
CA PHE A 366 20.94 0.20 0.05
C PHE A 366 19.90 1.23 0.51
N ASN A 367 19.73 1.43 1.82
CA ASN A 367 18.68 2.27 2.40
C ASN A 367 17.28 1.92 1.84
N LEU A 368 16.91 0.64 1.93
CA LEU A 368 15.63 0.11 1.47
C LEU A 368 14.65 -0.07 2.62
N TRP A 369 13.49 0.55 2.49
CA TRP A 369 12.31 0.27 3.29
C TRP A 369 11.74 -1.11 2.96
N LEU A 370 11.24 -1.79 3.99
CA LEU A 370 10.51 -3.05 3.92
C LEU A 370 9.39 -2.98 4.96
N PRO A 371 8.27 -3.68 4.73
CA PRO A 371 7.20 -3.76 5.71
C PRO A 371 7.70 -4.27 7.06
N SER A 372 7.11 -3.76 8.13
CA SER A 372 7.31 -4.28 9.48
C SER A 372 6.82 -5.73 9.53
N ALA A 373 7.72 -6.66 9.83
CA ALA A 373 7.38 -8.07 10.04
C ALA A 373 6.60 -8.32 11.35
N LEU A 374 6.50 -7.31 12.22
CA LEU A 374 5.80 -7.44 13.50
C LEU A 374 4.34 -7.01 13.33
N PRO A 375 3.36 -7.89 13.62
CA PRO A 375 2.00 -7.44 13.84
C PRO A 375 2.03 -6.42 15.00
N THR A 376 1.33 -5.30 14.86
CA THR A 376 1.10 -4.31 15.92
C THR A 376 0.25 -4.85 17.07
N THR A 377 0.11 -6.18 17.20
CA THR A 377 -0.33 -6.81 18.43
C THR A 377 0.79 -6.68 19.43
N ASN A 378 0.60 -5.78 20.39
CA ASN A 378 1.30 -5.78 21.67
C ASN A 378 1.65 -7.22 22.04
N LEU A 379 2.94 -7.53 22.14
CA LEU A 379 3.37 -8.68 22.91
C LEU A 379 2.77 -8.44 24.30
N SER A 380 1.74 -9.22 24.63
CA SER A 380 1.14 -9.21 25.95
C SER A 380 2.26 -9.36 26.97
N GLU A 381 2.42 -8.36 27.84
CA GLU A 381 3.32 -8.42 28.99
C GLU A 381 3.04 -9.64 29.88
#